data_AF-A0A957DM66-F1
#
_entry.id   AF-A0A957DM66-F1
#
_cell.length_a   1.000
_cell.length_b   1.000
_cell.length_c   1.000
_cell.angle_alpha   90.00
_cell.angle_beta   90.00
_cell.angle_gamma   90.00
#
_symmetry.space_group_name_H-M   'P 1'
#
loop_
_entity.id
_entity.type
_entity.pdbx_description
1 polymer ?
#
loop_
_entity_poly.entity_id
_entity_poly.type
_entity_poly.pdbx_seq_one_letter_code
_entity_poly.pdbx_strand_id
1 'polypeptide(L)'
;MTEINQLLKTAIQAAKAGEREKAHQLLMQIVEQDEENEMAWLWLSGTVKTKEDRQICLENVLAINPNNEIAKKGLKKIGVAIPKPAPPPPPAEEQPESWTQPKYDLIVPEANDPHKPKFDDIWSSGESLCAYCAEPVHPKQNRCPKCKRNLVGKDPVFAQRSKYLIIWVILRSVNHAITLLVTFFVGLSLSELPAEFMVISAAVFWVIALIVLFVQIGFTAALYFRQIWAYWISILGIVLMVLGTLATAVLSVPVNPTETAPAWLVVPCFSVYILLQVLYVYMIIMAGGDFKRVKRRRVANVDDRIKDPLMLDKAGTMFAKEGRWGTAVLYWQRAVGRAPGNVAALRRLADGYARLGYPERSLDTLNQAYEKTLDPKTRQTLEKQMELLRQKLAQHS
;
A
#
# COMPACT_ATOMS: atom_id res chain seq x y z
N MET A 1 4.25 -15.13 12.99
CA MET A 1 3.34 -15.81 13.94
C MET A 1 3.27 -14.93 15.17
N THR A 2 2.08 -14.56 15.63
CA THR A 2 1.87 -13.69 16.79
C THR A 2 2.39 -14.36 18.07
N GLU A 3 2.93 -13.56 18.98
CA GLU A 3 3.45 -13.98 20.29
C GLU A 3 2.42 -14.80 21.09
N ILE A 4 1.14 -14.41 21.04
CA ILE A 4 0.00 -15.13 21.64
C ILE A 4 -0.13 -16.56 21.12
N ASN A 5 0.11 -16.81 19.83
CA ASN A 5 0.00 -18.16 19.25
C ASN A 5 1.12 -19.10 19.75
N GLN A 6 2.31 -18.55 20.03
CA GLN A 6 3.40 -19.32 20.63
C GLN A 6 3.11 -19.60 22.11
N LEU A 7 2.60 -18.60 22.83
CA LEU A 7 2.19 -18.74 24.23
C LEU A 7 1.09 -19.80 24.40
N LEU A 8 0.07 -19.78 23.53
CA LEU A 8 -1.01 -20.76 23.52
C LEU A 8 -0.49 -22.18 23.26
N LYS A 9 0.45 -22.35 22.33
CA LYS A 9 1.06 -23.66 22.05
C LYS A 9 1.79 -24.22 23.28
N THR A 10 2.55 -23.37 23.97
CA THR A 10 3.26 -23.73 25.20
C THR A 10 2.29 -24.07 26.33
N ALA A 11 1.22 -23.29 26.48
CA ALA A 11 0.19 -23.52 27.49
C ALA A 11 -0.54 -24.86 27.29
N ILE A 12 -0.87 -25.20 26.04
CA ILE A 12 -1.48 -26.49 25.68
C ILE A 12 -0.52 -27.66 25.95
N GLN A 13 0.78 -27.49 25.66
CA GLN A 13 1.79 -28.49 25.96
C GLN A 13 1.91 -28.73 27.47
N ALA A 14 1.97 -27.66 28.27
CA ALA A 14 1.98 -27.75 29.73
C ALA A 14 0.72 -28.45 30.28
N ALA A 15 -0.47 -28.11 29.74
CA ALA A 15 -1.72 -28.76 30.12
C ALA A 15 -1.70 -30.27 29.82
N LYS A 16 -1.18 -30.66 28.65
CA LYS A 16 -1.04 -32.07 28.24
C LYS A 16 0.02 -32.83 29.05
N ALA A 17 1.07 -32.15 29.50
CA ALA A 17 2.13 -32.71 30.33
C ALA A 17 1.72 -32.88 31.81
N GLY A 18 0.51 -32.45 32.20
CA GLY A 18 0.05 -32.49 33.59
C GLY A 18 0.53 -31.32 34.45
N GLU A 19 1.27 -30.37 33.88
CA GLU A 19 1.74 -29.13 34.53
C GLU A 19 0.58 -28.12 34.68
N ARG A 20 -0.45 -28.50 35.45
CA ARG A 20 -1.75 -27.80 35.50
C ARG A 20 -1.65 -26.33 35.95
N GLU A 21 -0.81 -26.03 36.93
CA GLU A 21 -0.65 -24.68 37.47
C GLU A 21 0.07 -23.74 36.47
N LYS A 22 1.09 -24.25 35.79
CA LYS A 22 1.80 -23.51 34.73
C LYS A 22 0.90 -23.27 33.52
N ALA A 23 0.11 -24.28 33.13
CA ALA A 23 -0.89 -24.13 32.09
C ALA A 23 -1.94 -23.07 32.45
N HIS A 24 -2.40 -23.06 33.71
CA HIS A 24 -3.35 -22.07 34.20
C HIS A 24 -2.81 -20.64 34.08
N GLN A 25 -1.58 -20.39 34.56
CA GLN A 25 -0.95 -19.06 34.48
C GLN A 25 -0.79 -18.58 33.04
N LEU A 26 -0.31 -19.45 32.13
CA LEU A 26 -0.12 -19.11 30.73
C LEU A 26 -1.47 -18.84 30.02
N LEU A 27 -2.51 -19.59 30.35
CA LEU A 27 -3.85 -19.40 29.76
C LEU A 27 -4.53 -18.14 30.29
N MET A 28 -4.35 -17.80 31.57
CA MET A 28 -4.81 -16.53 32.16
C MET A 28 -4.17 -15.34 31.46
N GLN A 29 -2.84 -15.37 31.26
CA GLN A 29 -2.14 -14.31 30.55
C GLN A 29 -2.65 -14.13 29.11
N ILE A 30 -3.04 -15.22 28.44
CA ILE A 30 -3.59 -15.14 27.08
C ILE A 30 -4.97 -14.48 27.08
N VAL A 31 -5.87 -14.85 27.99
CA VAL A 31 -7.22 -14.27 28.03
C VAL A 31 -7.25 -12.83 28.52
N GLU A 32 -6.30 -12.41 29.37
CA GLU A 32 -6.11 -11.00 29.74
C GLU A 32 -5.64 -10.14 28.55
N GLN A 33 -4.88 -10.73 27.62
CA GLN A 33 -4.37 -10.03 26.44
C GLN A 33 -5.34 -10.08 25.25
N ASP A 34 -6.13 -11.14 25.15
CA ASP A 34 -7.05 -11.43 24.06
C ASP A 34 -8.28 -12.17 24.61
N GLU A 35 -9.25 -11.39 25.08
CA GLU A 35 -10.50 -11.89 25.67
C GLU A 35 -11.37 -12.66 24.65
N GLU A 36 -11.15 -12.47 23.33
CA GLU A 36 -11.87 -13.17 22.27
C GLU A 36 -11.22 -14.51 21.87
N ASN A 37 -10.18 -14.96 22.59
CA ASN A 37 -9.47 -16.20 22.27
C ASN A 37 -10.22 -17.46 22.73
N GLU A 38 -11.12 -17.96 21.86
CA GLU A 38 -11.94 -19.16 22.07
C GLU A 38 -11.14 -20.37 22.60
N MET A 39 -9.95 -20.62 22.02
CA MET A 39 -9.12 -21.76 22.38
C MET A 39 -8.50 -21.61 23.76
N ALA A 40 -8.08 -20.41 24.16
CA ALA A 40 -7.52 -20.16 25.48
C ALA A 40 -8.57 -20.38 26.57
N TRP A 41 -9.77 -19.83 26.41
CA TRP A 41 -10.90 -20.05 27.33
C TRP A 41 -11.27 -21.53 27.46
N LEU A 42 -11.28 -22.26 26.34
CA LEU A 42 -11.60 -23.68 26.34
C LEU A 42 -10.56 -24.50 27.13
N TRP A 43 -9.27 -24.25 26.93
CA TRP A 43 -8.21 -24.92 27.69
C TRP A 43 -8.17 -24.49 29.16
N LEU A 44 -8.51 -23.23 29.45
CA LEU A 44 -8.54 -22.68 30.82
C LEU A 44 -9.62 -23.38 31.66
N SER A 45 -10.76 -23.71 31.07
CA SER A 45 -11.82 -24.51 31.74
C SER A 45 -11.30 -25.85 32.29
N GLY A 46 -10.25 -26.39 31.69
CA GLY A 46 -9.59 -27.63 32.08
C GLY A 46 -8.57 -27.48 33.19
N THR A 47 -8.12 -26.26 33.51
CA THR A 47 -7.08 -26.00 34.53
C THR A 47 -7.63 -25.45 35.83
N VAL A 48 -8.75 -24.72 35.78
CA VAL A 48 -9.46 -24.20 36.97
C VAL A 48 -9.93 -25.31 37.92
N LYS A 49 -10.01 -24.97 39.21
CA LYS A 49 -10.23 -25.90 40.33
C LYS A 49 -11.70 -26.01 40.73
N THR A 50 -12.44 -24.89 40.67
CA THR A 50 -13.85 -24.84 41.07
C THR A 50 -14.78 -25.20 39.91
N LYS A 51 -16.02 -25.54 40.24
CA LYS A 51 -17.04 -25.84 39.23
C LYS A 51 -17.54 -24.55 38.57
N GLU A 52 -17.61 -23.49 39.35
CA GLU A 52 -18.06 -22.15 38.99
C GLU A 52 -17.11 -21.51 37.97
N ASP A 53 -15.80 -21.54 38.22
CA ASP A 53 -14.81 -21.00 37.27
C ASP A 53 -14.79 -21.80 35.96
N ARG A 54 -15.03 -23.11 36.05
CA ARG A 54 -15.15 -23.97 34.86
C ARG A 54 -16.38 -23.60 34.05
N GLN A 55 -17.49 -23.29 34.70
CA GLN A 55 -18.70 -22.82 34.05
C GLN A 55 -18.43 -21.48 33.33
N ILE A 56 -17.84 -20.50 34.03
CA ILE A 56 -17.52 -19.18 33.46
C ILE A 56 -16.65 -19.31 32.21
N CYS A 57 -15.59 -20.13 32.26
CA CYS A 57 -14.72 -20.34 31.10
C CYS A 57 -15.49 -20.93 29.90
N LEU A 58 -16.39 -21.88 30.14
CA LEU A 58 -17.17 -22.51 29.07
C LEU A 58 -18.28 -21.59 28.52
N GLU A 59 -18.86 -20.73 29.37
CA GLU A 59 -19.80 -19.68 28.95
C GLU A 59 -19.12 -18.63 28.07
N ASN A 60 -17.89 -18.20 28.42
CA ASN A 60 -17.11 -17.31 27.58
C ASN A 60 -16.81 -17.93 26.20
N VAL A 61 -16.50 -19.23 26.12
CA VAL A 61 -16.34 -19.92 24.83
C VAL A 61 -17.62 -19.86 24.00
N LEU A 62 -18.80 -20.03 24.62
CA LEU A 62 -20.08 -19.97 23.91
C LEU A 62 -20.53 -18.55 23.56
N ALA A 63 -20.09 -17.54 24.32
CA ALA A 63 -20.29 -16.14 23.98
C ALA A 63 -19.51 -15.76 22.71
N ILE A 64 -18.27 -16.26 22.57
CA ILE A 64 -17.41 -16.05 21.40
C ILE A 64 -17.89 -16.90 20.21
N ASN A 65 -18.13 -18.20 20.45
CA ASN A 65 -18.57 -19.15 19.44
C ASN A 65 -19.74 -20.01 19.96
N PRO A 66 -21.00 -19.58 19.71
CA PRO A 66 -22.19 -20.31 20.15
C PRO A 66 -22.30 -21.74 19.60
N ASN A 67 -21.55 -22.06 18.55
CA ASN A 67 -21.55 -23.37 17.90
C ASN A 67 -20.45 -24.32 18.41
N ASN A 68 -19.68 -23.95 19.45
CA ASN A 68 -18.65 -24.81 19.99
C ASN A 68 -19.23 -26.02 20.75
N GLU A 69 -19.22 -27.17 20.08
CA GLU A 69 -19.75 -28.43 20.61
C GLU A 69 -18.97 -28.98 21.81
N ILE A 70 -17.68 -28.62 21.96
CA ILE A 70 -16.86 -29.04 23.09
C ILE A 70 -17.31 -28.30 24.35
N ALA A 71 -17.56 -26.99 24.25
CA ALA A 71 -18.03 -26.18 25.36
C ALA A 71 -19.44 -26.58 25.82
N LYS A 72 -20.37 -26.81 24.89
CA LYS A 72 -21.72 -27.35 25.17
C LYS A 72 -21.67 -28.68 25.92
N LYS A 73 -20.80 -29.60 25.47
CA LYS A 73 -20.58 -30.88 26.17
C LYS A 73 -19.95 -30.69 27.55
N GLY A 74 -19.05 -29.71 27.70
CA GLY A 74 -18.44 -29.32 28.97
C GLY A 74 -19.48 -28.87 30.00
N LEU A 75 -20.37 -27.93 29.63
CA LEU A 75 -21.44 -27.43 30.50
C LEU A 75 -22.40 -28.56 30.91
N LYS A 76 -22.78 -29.41 29.96
CA LYS A 76 -23.63 -30.58 30.24
C LYS A 76 -22.99 -31.53 31.24
N LYS A 77 -21.67 -31.74 31.19
CA LYS A 77 -20.93 -32.60 32.13
C LYS A 77 -20.89 -32.04 33.55
N ILE A 78 -20.90 -30.72 33.71
CA ILE A 78 -20.97 -30.08 35.04
C ILE A 78 -22.41 -29.84 35.50
N GLY A 79 -23.41 -30.36 34.78
CA GLY A 79 -24.82 -30.25 35.17
C GLY A 79 -25.41 -28.85 34.99
N VAL A 80 -24.78 -28.01 34.17
CA VAL A 80 -25.27 -26.68 33.81
C VAL A 80 -26.05 -26.80 32.50
N ALA A 81 -27.30 -26.34 32.51
CA ALA A 81 -28.10 -26.29 31.29
C ALA A 81 -27.42 -25.32 30.30
N ILE A 82 -27.21 -25.77 29.06
CA ILE A 82 -26.63 -24.93 28.01
C ILE A 82 -27.55 -23.71 27.83
N PRO A 83 -27.07 -22.47 28.01
CA PRO A 83 -27.88 -21.29 27.76
C PRO A 83 -28.34 -21.35 26.30
N LYS A 84 -29.66 -21.43 26.08
CA LYS A 84 -30.22 -21.27 24.74
C LYS A 84 -29.83 -19.85 24.29
N PRO A 85 -29.27 -19.63 23.08
CA PRO A 85 -28.95 -18.28 22.64
C PRO A 85 -30.23 -17.45 22.74
N ALA A 86 -30.24 -16.48 23.66
CA ALA A 86 -31.33 -15.54 23.73
C ALA A 86 -31.31 -14.78 22.40
N PRO A 87 -32.44 -14.68 21.66
CA PRO A 87 -32.52 -13.66 20.63
C PRO A 87 -32.12 -12.33 21.27
N PRO A 88 -31.35 -11.46 20.57
CA PRO A 88 -31.05 -10.15 21.12
C PRO A 88 -32.37 -9.53 21.55
N PRO A 89 -32.48 -9.03 22.79
CA PRO A 89 -33.72 -8.47 23.27
C PRO A 89 -34.14 -7.38 22.26
N PRO A 90 -35.39 -7.38 21.77
CA PRO A 90 -35.91 -6.18 21.14
C PRO A 90 -35.71 -5.04 22.15
N PRO A 91 -35.42 -3.80 21.71
CA PRO A 91 -35.33 -2.67 22.63
C PRO A 91 -36.57 -2.69 23.51
N ALA A 92 -36.37 -3.00 24.79
CA ALA A 92 -37.44 -2.89 25.75
C ALA A 92 -37.66 -1.39 25.89
N GLU A 93 -38.73 -0.89 25.27
CA GLU A 93 -39.44 0.27 25.78
C GLU A 93 -39.96 -0.11 27.16
N GLU A 94 -39.07 -0.10 28.15
CA GLU A 94 -39.46 0.13 29.53
C GLU A 94 -39.96 1.58 29.56
N GLN A 95 -41.29 1.70 29.53
CA GLN A 95 -41.94 2.91 29.99
C GLN A 95 -41.34 3.24 31.36
N PRO A 96 -40.80 4.45 31.56
CA PRO A 96 -40.12 4.77 32.79
C PRO A 96 -41.10 4.56 33.95
N GLU A 97 -40.72 3.69 34.88
CA GLU A 97 -41.31 3.70 36.21
C GLU A 97 -41.29 5.14 36.70
N SER A 98 -42.48 5.62 37.06
CA SER A 98 -42.73 6.90 37.69
C SER A 98 -42.03 6.95 39.05
N TRP A 99 -40.72 7.12 39.03
CA TRP A 99 -39.99 7.77 40.10
C TRP A 99 -40.27 9.25 39.92
N THR A 100 -41.12 9.83 40.78
CA THR A 100 -41.13 11.28 40.97
C THR A 100 -39.71 11.67 41.36
N GLN A 101 -38.93 12.08 40.37
CA GLN A 101 -37.58 12.56 40.56
C GLN A 101 -37.65 13.70 41.58
N PRO A 102 -36.78 13.73 42.61
CA PRO A 102 -36.54 14.99 43.29
C PRO A 102 -36.05 15.93 42.20
N LYS A 103 -36.83 16.99 41.97
CA LYS A 103 -36.55 18.01 40.98
C LYS A 103 -35.28 18.75 41.42
N TYR A 104 -34.13 18.22 41.08
CA TYR A 104 -32.91 19.00 41.05
C TYR A 104 -33.02 19.87 39.81
N ASP A 105 -33.31 21.16 40.02
CA ASP A 105 -33.16 22.20 39.00
C ASP A 105 -31.65 22.42 38.74
N LEU A 106 -30.98 21.37 38.26
CA LEU A 106 -29.72 21.50 37.56
C LEU A 106 -30.10 21.79 36.12
N ILE A 107 -30.05 23.08 35.78
CA ILE A 107 -29.93 23.51 34.39
C ILE A 107 -28.59 22.92 33.92
N VAL A 108 -28.62 21.71 33.37
CA VAL A 108 -27.50 21.19 32.58
C VAL A 108 -27.57 21.98 31.28
N PRO A 109 -26.60 22.88 30.99
CA PRO A 109 -26.56 23.52 29.70
C PRO A 109 -26.54 22.41 28.65
N GLU A 110 -27.30 22.58 27.58
CA GLU A 110 -27.47 21.69 26.42
C GLU A 110 -26.17 21.39 25.64
N ALA A 111 -25.01 21.62 26.27
CA ALA A 111 -23.71 21.80 25.67
C ALA A 111 -22.85 20.54 25.61
N ASN A 112 -23.23 19.39 26.15
CA ASN A 112 -22.42 18.16 26.03
C ASN A 112 -23.29 16.90 25.99
N ASP A 113 -23.93 16.64 24.85
CA ASP A 113 -24.16 15.26 24.43
C ASP A 113 -22.79 14.68 24.00
N PRO A 114 -22.19 13.73 24.74
CA PRO A 114 -20.89 13.14 24.39
C PRO A 114 -20.91 12.39 23.04
N HIS A 115 -22.08 12.12 22.46
CA HIS A 115 -22.23 11.49 21.15
C HIS A 115 -22.45 12.49 20.01
N LYS A 116 -22.67 13.77 20.31
CA LYS A 116 -22.75 14.79 19.26
C LYS A 116 -21.34 15.16 18.81
N PRO A 117 -20.96 14.93 17.54
CA PRO A 117 -19.63 15.27 17.07
C PRO A 117 -19.44 16.79 17.17
N LYS A 118 -18.30 17.21 17.74
CA LYS A 118 -17.94 18.63 17.93
C LYS A 118 -17.97 19.44 16.63
N PHE A 119 -17.79 18.77 15.49
CA PHE A 119 -17.81 19.35 14.15
C PHE A 119 -18.71 18.53 13.23
N ASP A 120 -19.41 19.19 12.30
CA ASP A 120 -20.08 18.52 11.20
C ASP A 120 -19.04 18.07 10.16
N ASP A 121 -18.67 16.80 10.24
CA ASP A 121 -17.55 16.26 9.49
C ASP A 121 -17.98 15.75 8.13
N ILE A 122 -17.62 16.48 7.06
CA ILE A 122 -17.85 16.00 5.69
C ILE A 122 -17.24 14.61 5.43
N TRP A 123 -16.18 14.25 6.16
CA TRP A 123 -15.52 12.96 6.09
C TRP A 123 -16.30 11.79 6.72
N SER A 124 -17.32 12.06 7.53
CA SER A 124 -18.26 11.05 8.05
C SER A 124 -19.56 10.96 7.25
N SER A 125 -19.76 11.80 6.22
CA SER A 125 -20.98 11.83 5.40
C SER A 125 -21.27 10.54 4.61
N GLY A 126 -20.28 9.65 4.44
CA GLY A 126 -20.36 8.47 3.58
C GLY A 126 -20.29 8.78 2.08
N GLU A 127 -20.24 10.06 1.70
CA GLU A 127 -20.15 10.47 0.30
C GLU A 127 -18.73 10.29 -0.25
N SER A 128 -18.64 10.14 -1.57
CA SER A 128 -17.34 10.14 -2.25
C SER A 128 -16.77 11.55 -2.28
N LEU A 129 -15.67 11.79 -1.55
CA LEU A 129 -15.04 13.11 -1.50
C LEU A 129 -13.93 13.27 -2.55
N CYS A 130 -13.72 14.49 -3.01
CA CYS A 130 -12.63 14.85 -3.90
C CYS A 130 -11.28 14.66 -3.19
N ALA A 131 -10.36 13.91 -3.80
CA ALA A 131 -9.03 13.66 -3.22
C ALA A 131 -8.23 14.95 -2.93
N TYR A 132 -8.56 16.05 -3.59
CA TYR A 132 -7.84 17.31 -3.53
C TYR A 132 -8.40 18.27 -2.50
N CYS A 133 -9.70 18.59 -2.59
CA CYS A 133 -10.33 19.66 -1.81
C CYS A 133 -11.43 19.16 -0.85
N ALA A 134 -11.56 17.84 -0.69
CA ALA A 134 -12.58 17.20 0.15
C ALA A 134 -14.06 17.51 -0.21
N GLU A 135 -14.31 18.14 -1.36
CA GLU A 135 -15.67 18.41 -1.84
C GLU A 135 -16.39 17.10 -2.22
N PRO A 136 -17.67 16.92 -1.87
CA PRO A 136 -18.49 15.85 -2.40
C PRO A 136 -18.48 15.76 -3.93
N VAL A 137 -18.34 14.55 -4.46
CA VAL A 137 -18.28 14.29 -5.90
C VAL A 137 -19.13 13.09 -6.32
N HIS A 138 -20.04 13.33 -7.26
CA HIS A 138 -20.90 12.28 -7.78
C HIS A 138 -20.12 11.31 -8.71
N PRO A 139 -20.40 9.99 -8.71
CA PRO A 139 -19.66 9.00 -9.51
C PRO A 139 -19.54 9.31 -11.00
N LYS A 140 -20.57 9.95 -11.59
CA LYS A 140 -20.59 10.35 -13.01
C LYS A 140 -19.69 11.55 -13.35
N GLN A 141 -19.19 12.28 -12.35
CA GLN A 141 -18.36 13.46 -12.58
C GLN A 141 -16.89 13.09 -12.79
N ASN A 142 -16.33 13.57 -13.90
CA ASN A 142 -14.90 13.46 -14.21
C ASN A 142 -14.07 14.64 -13.69
N ARG A 143 -14.72 15.74 -13.29
CA ARG A 143 -14.06 16.92 -12.71
C ARG A 143 -14.75 17.32 -11.42
N CYS A 144 -13.99 17.82 -10.45
CA CYS A 144 -14.54 18.31 -9.20
C CYS A 144 -15.33 19.62 -9.45
N PRO A 145 -16.54 19.79 -8.88
CA PRO A 145 -17.34 20.99 -9.06
C PRO A 145 -16.68 22.23 -8.42
N LYS A 146 -15.99 22.07 -7.29
CA LYS A 146 -15.30 23.14 -6.56
C LYS A 146 -13.92 23.47 -7.14
N CYS A 147 -12.97 22.54 -7.06
CA CYS A 147 -11.58 22.82 -7.47
C CYS A 147 -11.29 22.63 -8.97
N LYS A 148 -12.27 22.20 -9.77
CA LYS A 148 -12.19 21.96 -11.24
C LYS A 148 -11.13 20.94 -11.71
N ARG A 149 -10.36 20.34 -10.79
CA ARG A 149 -9.36 19.31 -11.07
C ARG A 149 -10.00 18.04 -11.64
N ASN A 150 -9.25 17.35 -12.49
CA ASN A 150 -9.67 16.07 -13.06
C ASN A 150 -9.65 14.97 -11.98
N LEU A 151 -10.79 14.32 -11.79
CA LEU A 151 -10.99 13.22 -10.86
C LEU A 151 -10.58 11.88 -11.46
N VAL A 152 -10.27 11.80 -12.76
CA VAL A 152 -9.85 10.55 -13.41
C VAL A 152 -8.39 10.68 -13.86
N GLY A 153 -7.50 10.01 -13.14
CA GLY A 153 -6.08 9.91 -13.45
C GLY A 153 -5.76 8.65 -14.26
N LYS A 154 -4.70 8.70 -15.07
CA LYS A 154 -4.09 7.52 -15.72
C LYS A 154 -2.84 7.15 -14.94
N ASP A 155 -2.98 6.29 -13.95
CA ASP A 155 -1.87 5.90 -13.08
C ASP A 155 -1.21 4.62 -13.63
N PRO A 156 0.12 4.43 -13.46
CA PRO A 156 0.74 3.16 -13.82
C PRO A 156 0.14 2.02 -13.00
N VAL A 157 0.07 0.81 -13.58
CA VAL A 157 -0.32 -0.40 -12.85
C VAL A 157 0.61 -0.62 -11.65
N PHE A 158 1.92 -0.53 -11.90
CA PHE A 158 2.95 -0.64 -10.87
C PHE A 158 3.48 0.74 -10.47
N ALA A 159 3.37 1.08 -9.18
CA ALA A 159 3.90 2.33 -8.67
C ALA A 159 5.43 2.41 -8.89
N GLN A 160 6.13 1.34 -8.54
CA GLN A 160 7.57 1.18 -8.78
C GLN A 160 7.83 0.42 -10.09
N ARG A 161 9.06 0.53 -10.62
CA ARG A 161 9.47 -0.20 -11.83
C ARG A 161 9.62 -1.68 -11.48
N SER A 162 9.14 -2.57 -12.33
CA SER A 162 9.35 -4.01 -12.13
C SER A 162 10.83 -4.38 -12.27
N LYS A 163 11.22 -5.48 -11.61
CA LYS A 163 12.57 -6.06 -11.76
C LYS A 163 12.85 -6.43 -13.22
N TYR A 164 11.85 -6.93 -13.94
CA TYR A 164 11.97 -7.30 -15.35
C TYR A 164 12.31 -6.09 -16.23
N LEU A 165 11.64 -4.94 -16.04
CA LEU A 165 11.97 -3.72 -16.76
C LEU A 165 13.41 -3.25 -16.46
N ILE A 166 13.84 -3.31 -15.20
CA ILE A 166 15.20 -2.91 -14.80
C ILE A 166 16.23 -3.83 -15.45
N ILE A 167 16.06 -5.15 -15.33
CA ILE A 167 16.97 -6.14 -15.94
C ILE A 167 17.00 -5.96 -17.46
N TRP A 168 15.85 -5.75 -18.09
CA TRP A 168 15.77 -5.54 -19.53
C TRP A 168 16.56 -4.29 -19.99
N VAL A 169 16.41 -3.17 -19.27
CA VAL A 169 17.17 -1.94 -19.54
C VAL A 169 18.66 -2.18 -19.36
N ILE A 170 19.09 -2.91 -18.32
CA ILE A 170 20.50 -3.27 -18.10
C ILE A 170 21.03 -4.12 -19.25
N LEU A 171 20.34 -5.21 -19.61
CA LEU A 171 20.72 -6.08 -20.71
C LEU A 171 20.84 -5.30 -22.01
N ARG A 172 19.90 -4.39 -22.28
CA ARG A 172 19.95 -3.52 -23.47
C ARG A 172 21.15 -2.57 -23.44
N SER A 173 21.46 -1.96 -22.30
CA SER A 173 22.62 -1.09 -22.14
C SER A 173 23.95 -1.83 -22.33
N VAL A 174 24.06 -3.07 -21.82
CA VAL A 174 25.24 -3.93 -22.04
C VAL A 174 25.38 -4.27 -23.52
N ASN A 175 24.28 -4.65 -24.19
CA ASN A 175 24.29 -4.91 -25.63
C ASN A 175 24.72 -3.67 -26.44
N HIS A 176 24.29 -2.47 -26.05
CA HIS A 176 24.74 -1.23 -26.68
C HIS A 176 26.23 -0.99 -26.48
N ALA A 177 26.76 -1.23 -25.28
CA ALA A 177 28.21 -1.10 -25.02
C ALA A 177 29.02 -2.06 -25.90
N ILE A 178 28.58 -3.31 -26.04
CA ILE A 178 29.21 -4.30 -26.94
C ILE A 178 29.10 -3.83 -28.39
N THR A 179 27.93 -3.37 -28.83
CA THR A 179 27.72 -2.88 -30.20
C THR A 179 28.63 -1.69 -30.50
N LEU A 180 28.82 -0.77 -29.55
CA LEU A 180 29.70 0.38 -29.68
C LEU A 180 31.16 -0.06 -29.80
N LEU A 181 31.59 -1.02 -28.97
CA LEU A 181 32.93 -1.62 -29.05
C LEU A 181 33.18 -2.27 -30.42
N VAL A 182 32.23 -3.09 -30.90
CA VAL A 182 32.31 -3.74 -32.22
C VAL A 182 32.35 -2.70 -33.33
N THR A 183 31.45 -1.71 -33.29
CA THR A 183 31.40 -0.62 -34.28
C THR A 183 32.72 0.16 -34.30
N PHE A 184 33.34 0.35 -33.14
CA PHE A 184 34.63 1.02 -33.05
C PHE A 184 35.74 0.23 -33.76
N PHE A 185 35.88 -1.07 -33.46
CA PHE A 185 36.88 -1.91 -34.11
C PHE A 185 36.64 -2.05 -35.62
N VAL A 186 35.38 -2.22 -36.05
CA VAL A 186 35.03 -2.24 -37.48
C VAL A 186 35.43 -0.92 -38.15
N GLY A 187 35.16 0.22 -37.51
CA GLY A 187 35.55 1.54 -38.01
C GLY A 187 37.07 1.69 -38.17
N LEU A 188 37.85 1.16 -37.23
CA LEU A 188 39.32 1.12 -37.33
C LEU A 188 39.77 0.27 -38.53
N SER A 189 39.24 -0.94 -38.68
CA SER A 189 39.59 -1.81 -39.81
C SER A 189 39.20 -1.20 -41.16
N LEU A 190 38.04 -0.54 -41.24
CA LEU A 190 37.62 0.16 -42.46
C LEU A 190 38.55 1.33 -42.81
N SER A 191 39.15 1.99 -41.81
CA SER A 191 40.08 3.11 -42.05
C SER A 191 41.44 2.69 -42.63
N GLU A 192 41.77 1.39 -42.55
CA GLU A 192 42.98 0.82 -43.16
C GLU A 192 42.78 0.38 -44.62
N LEU A 193 41.53 0.33 -45.10
CA LEU A 193 41.22 -0.10 -46.47
C LEU A 193 41.57 0.98 -47.50
N PRO A 194 42.08 0.60 -48.69
CA PRO A 194 42.26 1.55 -49.79
C PRO A 194 40.93 2.19 -50.20
N ALA A 195 40.96 3.46 -50.58
CA ALA A 195 39.76 4.26 -50.84
C ALA A 195 38.84 3.68 -51.94
N GLU A 196 39.41 2.95 -52.89
CA GLU A 196 38.70 2.27 -53.99
C GLU A 196 37.78 1.13 -53.53
N PHE A 197 37.97 0.60 -52.31
CA PHE A 197 37.11 -0.43 -51.72
C PHE A 197 36.03 0.16 -50.79
N MET A 198 36.04 1.47 -50.51
CA MET A 198 35.09 2.11 -49.60
C MET A 198 33.86 2.65 -50.34
N VAL A 199 32.70 2.02 -50.10
CA VAL A 199 31.38 2.52 -50.58
C VAL A 199 30.96 3.80 -49.85
N ILE A 200 31.43 3.99 -48.61
CA ILE A 200 31.15 5.13 -47.74
C ILE A 200 32.47 5.53 -47.08
N SER A 201 32.77 6.84 -47.01
CA SER A 201 34.01 7.29 -46.35
C SER A 201 33.99 6.97 -44.84
N ALA A 202 35.17 6.75 -44.25
CA ALA A 202 35.30 6.51 -42.81
C ALA A 202 34.63 7.61 -41.97
N ALA A 203 34.73 8.87 -42.40
CA ALA A 203 34.05 10.00 -41.74
C ALA A 203 32.53 9.83 -41.73
N VAL A 204 31.92 9.44 -42.86
CA VAL A 204 30.48 9.23 -42.96
C VAL A 204 30.05 8.02 -42.12
N PHE A 205 30.85 6.94 -42.06
CA PHE A 205 30.60 5.81 -41.15
C PHE A 205 30.50 6.25 -39.69
N TRP A 206 31.47 7.03 -39.19
CA TRP A 206 31.45 7.52 -37.81
C TRP A 206 30.27 8.43 -37.50
N VAL A 207 29.88 9.29 -38.45
CA VAL A 207 28.68 10.13 -38.31
C VAL A 207 27.42 9.27 -38.17
N ILE A 208 27.25 8.25 -39.03
CA ILE A 208 26.11 7.32 -38.95
C ILE A 208 26.13 6.56 -37.62
N ALA A 209 27.29 6.03 -37.22
CA ALA A 209 27.45 5.31 -35.96
C ALA A 209 27.05 6.16 -34.75
N LEU A 210 27.44 7.43 -34.73
CA LEU A 210 27.08 8.38 -33.68
C LEU A 210 25.57 8.66 -33.67
N ILE A 211 24.95 8.89 -34.82
CA ILE A 211 23.49 9.09 -34.92
C ILE A 211 22.74 7.87 -34.38
N VAL A 212 23.14 6.67 -34.81
CA VAL A 212 22.53 5.41 -34.34
C VAL A 212 22.70 5.27 -32.83
N LEU A 213 23.87 5.58 -32.27
CA LEU A 213 24.12 5.55 -30.84
C LEU A 213 23.16 6.47 -30.07
N PHE A 214 22.98 7.72 -30.51
CA PHE A 214 22.05 8.65 -29.88
C PHE A 214 20.60 8.15 -29.92
N VAL A 215 20.16 7.60 -31.05
CA VAL A 215 18.83 6.99 -31.19
C VAL A 215 18.67 5.82 -30.22
N GLN A 216 19.68 4.97 -30.08
CA GLN A 216 19.65 3.81 -29.19
C GLN A 216 19.62 4.20 -27.71
N ILE A 217 20.39 5.22 -27.31
CA ILE A 217 20.37 5.78 -25.95
C ILE A 217 18.99 6.39 -25.67
N GLY A 218 18.47 7.22 -26.58
CA GLY A 218 17.16 7.84 -26.46
C GLY A 218 16.04 6.82 -26.32
N PHE A 219 16.10 5.74 -27.11
CA PHE A 219 15.15 4.63 -27.01
C PHE A 219 15.23 3.89 -25.67
N THR A 220 16.43 3.63 -25.18
CA THR A 220 16.64 2.95 -23.89
C THR A 220 16.15 3.82 -22.72
N ALA A 221 16.39 5.13 -22.80
CA ALA A 221 15.82 6.09 -21.86
C ALA A 221 14.28 6.10 -21.94
N ALA A 222 13.70 6.08 -23.14
CA ALA A 222 12.25 6.03 -23.31
C ALA A 222 11.63 4.78 -22.66
N LEU A 223 12.27 3.61 -22.76
CA LEU A 223 11.86 2.40 -22.03
C LEU A 223 11.94 2.60 -20.51
N TYR A 224 13.04 3.15 -20.01
CA TYR A 224 13.23 3.40 -18.57
C TYR A 224 12.18 4.38 -17.99
N PHE A 225 11.77 5.37 -18.79
CA PHE A 225 10.70 6.32 -18.46
C PHE A 225 9.30 5.79 -18.81
N ARG A 226 9.17 4.51 -19.18
CA ARG A 226 7.91 3.81 -19.45
C ARG A 226 7.06 4.47 -20.53
N GLN A 227 7.72 4.92 -21.61
CA GLN A 227 7.05 5.46 -22.78
C GLN A 227 6.42 4.32 -23.59
N ILE A 228 5.11 4.42 -23.84
CA ILE A 228 4.35 3.32 -24.44
C ILE A 228 4.75 3.03 -25.90
N TRP A 229 5.16 4.05 -26.64
CA TRP A 229 5.63 3.89 -28.02
C TRP A 229 6.93 3.06 -28.09
N ALA A 230 7.84 3.24 -27.13
CA ALA A 230 9.10 2.51 -27.09
C ALA A 230 8.86 1.01 -26.83
N TYR A 231 7.84 0.69 -26.01
CA TYR A 231 7.43 -0.69 -25.79
C TYR A 231 6.94 -1.36 -27.08
N TRP A 232 6.05 -0.70 -27.84
CA TRP A 232 5.54 -1.24 -29.10
C TRP A 232 6.62 -1.39 -30.17
N ILE A 233 7.54 -0.42 -30.29
CA ILE A 233 8.70 -0.55 -31.18
C ILE A 233 9.57 -1.74 -30.76
N SER A 234 9.71 -2.02 -29.45
CA SER A 234 10.47 -3.17 -28.98
C SER A 234 9.81 -4.49 -29.38
N ILE A 235 8.49 -4.58 -29.29
CA ILE A 235 7.72 -5.74 -29.77
C ILE A 235 7.92 -5.91 -31.28
N LEU A 236 7.74 -4.84 -32.06
CA LEU A 236 7.91 -4.88 -33.52
C LEU A 236 9.34 -5.30 -33.89
N GLY A 237 10.34 -4.73 -33.23
CA GLY A 237 11.75 -5.04 -33.45
C GLY A 237 12.06 -6.52 -33.21
N ILE A 238 11.50 -7.12 -32.16
CA ILE A 238 11.63 -8.56 -31.91
C ILE A 238 10.98 -9.39 -33.01
N VAL A 239 9.77 -9.04 -33.44
CA VAL A 239 9.07 -9.78 -34.49
C VAL A 239 9.87 -9.74 -35.78
N LEU A 240 10.33 -8.56 -36.20
CA LEU A 240 11.16 -8.40 -37.40
C LEU A 240 12.48 -9.16 -37.29
N MET A 241 13.11 -9.14 -36.12
CA MET A 241 14.37 -9.85 -35.88
C MET A 241 14.17 -11.38 -35.94
N VAL A 242 13.14 -11.92 -35.31
CA VAL A 242 12.81 -13.36 -35.38
C VAL A 242 12.52 -13.78 -36.82
N LEU A 243 11.71 -13.01 -37.55
CA LEU A 243 11.43 -13.25 -38.96
C LEU A 243 12.71 -13.21 -39.81
N GLY A 244 13.60 -12.24 -39.54
CA GLY A 244 14.90 -12.15 -40.19
C GLY A 244 15.79 -13.35 -39.92
N THR A 245 15.87 -13.82 -38.66
CA THR A 245 16.63 -15.04 -38.31
C THR A 245 16.08 -16.27 -39.03
N LEU A 246 14.75 -16.43 -39.09
CA LEU A 246 14.11 -17.53 -39.80
C LEU A 246 14.36 -17.45 -41.31
N ALA A 247 14.24 -16.27 -41.91
CA ALA A 247 14.51 -16.07 -43.32
C ALA A 247 15.96 -16.43 -43.67
N THR A 248 16.93 -15.97 -42.86
CA THR A 248 18.34 -16.33 -43.04
C THR A 248 18.56 -17.83 -42.95
N ALA A 249 17.91 -18.53 -42.00
CA ALA A 249 18.03 -19.98 -41.85
C ALA A 249 17.42 -20.77 -43.02
N VAL A 250 16.36 -20.25 -43.65
CA VAL A 250 15.71 -20.88 -44.81
C VAL A 250 16.48 -20.61 -46.10
N LEU A 251 17.00 -19.39 -46.26
CA LEU A 251 17.70 -18.94 -47.45
C LEU A 251 19.20 -19.28 -47.43
N SER A 252 19.76 -19.72 -46.30
CA SER A 252 21.18 -20.07 -46.23
C SER A 252 21.45 -21.32 -47.06
N VAL A 253 22.26 -21.16 -48.10
CA VAL A 253 22.84 -22.27 -48.86
C VAL A 253 23.70 -23.10 -47.89
N PRO A 254 23.61 -24.45 -47.91
CA PRO A 254 24.49 -25.27 -47.10
C PRO A 254 25.95 -24.97 -47.50
N VAL A 255 26.65 -24.27 -46.61
CA VAL A 255 28.08 -23.97 -46.78
C VAL A 255 28.82 -25.22 -46.30
N ASN A 256 29.67 -25.80 -47.15
CA ASN A 256 30.68 -26.75 -46.66
C ASN A 256 31.45 -26.04 -45.55
N PRO A 257 31.76 -26.68 -44.41
CA PRO A 257 32.47 -26.02 -43.32
C PRO A 257 33.82 -25.51 -43.83
N THR A 258 33.87 -24.24 -44.22
CA THR A 258 35.05 -23.60 -44.77
C THR A 258 36.07 -23.38 -43.67
N GLU A 259 37.35 -23.41 -44.04
CA GLU A 259 38.56 -23.27 -43.20
C GLU A 259 38.62 -21.98 -42.34
N THR A 260 37.62 -21.12 -42.40
CA THR A 260 37.58 -19.79 -41.77
C THR A 260 37.20 -19.81 -40.28
N ALA A 261 36.38 -20.78 -39.82
CA ALA A 261 36.04 -20.95 -38.40
C ALA A 261 35.55 -22.37 -38.08
N PRO A 262 36.02 -23.01 -36.98
CA PRO A 262 35.63 -24.37 -36.66
C PRO A 262 34.20 -24.47 -36.11
N ALA A 263 33.48 -25.55 -36.45
CA ALA A 263 32.08 -25.76 -36.09
C ALA A 263 31.81 -25.70 -34.57
N TRP A 264 32.76 -26.15 -33.74
CA TRP A 264 32.67 -26.10 -32.27
C TRP A 264 32.64 -24.68 -31.70
N LEU A 265 33.05 -23.65 -32.47
CA LEU A 265 32.97 -22.25 -32.08
C LEU A 265 31.68 -21.60 -32.59
N VAL A 266 31.30 -21.91 -33.83
CA VAL A 266 30.14 -21.30 -34.51
C VAL A 266 28.83 -21.73 -33.85
N VAL A 267 28.64 -23.03 -33.62
CA VAL A 267 27.38 -23.57 -33.08
C VAL A 267 27.04 -23.02 -31.68
N PRO A 268 27.99 -22.95 -30.72
CA PRO A 268 27.72 -22.32 -29.43
C PRO A 268 27.40 -20.83 -29.53
N CYS A 269 28.09 -20.07 -30.39
CA CYS A 269 27.81 -18.65 -30.59
C CYS A 269 26.37 -18.39 -31.07
N PHE A 270 25.89 -19.17 -32.06
CA PHE A 270 24.50 -19.11 -32.51
C PHE A 270 23.51 -19.53 -31.41
N SER A 271 23.86 -20.56 -30.63
CA SER A 271 23.02 -21.02 -29.52
C SER A 271 22.87 -19.95 -28.44
N VAL A 272 23.98 -19.31 -28.04
CA VAL A 272 23.98 -18.19 -27.09
C VAL A 272 23.19 -17.00 -27.62
N TYR A 273 23.33 -16.67 -28.91
CA TYR A 273 22.54 -15.62 -29.54
C TYR A 273 21.03 -15.90 -29.44
N ILE A 274 20.59 -17.11 -29.79
CA ILE A 274 19.17 -17.49 -29.72
C ILE A 274 18.67 -17.43 -28.26
N LEU A 275 19.45 -17.92 -27.30
CA LEU A 275 19.09 -17.87 -25.87
C LEU A 275 18.93 -16.43 -25.37
N LEU A 276 19.83 -15.52 -25.77
CA LEU A 276 19.69 -14.10 -25.46
C LEU A 276 18.42 -13.51 -26.07
N GLN A 277 18.04 -13.91 -27.28
CA GLN A 277 16.79 -13.43 -27.88
C GLN A 277 15.56 -13.93 -27.15
N VAL A 278 15.52 -15.22 -26.79
CA VAL A 278 14.44 -15.78 -25.96
C VAL A 278 14.35 -15.02 -24.63
N LEU A 279 15.49 -14.70 -24.01
CA LEU A 279 15.54 -13.89 -22.80
C LEU A 279 14.96 -12.48 -23.01
N TYR A 280 15.30 -11.80 -24.12
CA TYR A 280 14.74 -10.49 -24.44
C TYR A 280 13.22 -10.54 -24.64
N VAL A 281 12.71 -11.54 -25.37
CA VAL A 281 11.26 -11.76 -25.56
C VAL A 281 10.58 -11.94 -24.20
N TYR A 282 11.13 -12.81 -23.36
CA TYR A 282 10.61 -13.07 -22.03
C TYR A 282 10.55 -11.78 -21.19
N MET A 283 11.63 -11.00 -21.18
CA MET A 283 11.68 -9.74 -20.43
C MET A 283 10.65 -8.72 -20.92
N ILE A 284 10.42 -8.60 -22.23
CA ILE A 284 9.42 -7.69 -22.80
C ILE A 284 8.00 -8.09 -22.42
N ILE A 285 7.68 -9.39 -22.46
CA ILE A 285 6.37 -9.89 -22.06
C ILE A 285 6.15 -9.61 -20.57
N MET A 286 7.12 -9.95 -19.72
CA MET A 286 7.01 -9.78 -18.27
C MET A 286 6.98 -8.30 -17.84
N ALA A 287 7.68 -7.42 -18.56
CA ALA A 287 7.67 -5.97 -18.32
C ALA A 287 6.41 -5.27 -18.87
N GLY A 288 5.52 -5.96 -19.60
CA GLY A 288 4.37 -5.32 -20.26
C GLY A 288 3.44 -4.56 -19.31
N GLY A 289 3.34 -4.99 -18.05
CA GLY A 289 2.55 -4.30 -17.03
C GLY A 289 3.08 -2.90 -16.66
N ASP A 290 4.39 -2.65 -16.79
CA ASP A 290 4.99 -1.34 -16.48
C ASP A 290 4.52 -0.22 -17.41
N PHE A 291 4.12 -0.57 -18.64
CA PHE A 291 3.67 0.37 -19.67
C PHE A 291 2.15 0.55 -19.67
N LYS A 292 1.41 -0.34 -18.99
CA LYS A 292 -0.04 -0.23 -18.84
C LYS A 292 -0.41 0.90 -17.88
N ARG A 293 -1.39 1.70 -18.29
CA ARG A 293 -1.98 2.77 -17.48
C ARG A 293 -3.43 2.43 -17.18
N VAL A 294 -3.81 2.46 -15.91
CA VAL A 294 -5.18 2.19 -15.45
C VAL A 294 -5.84 3.51 -15.12
N LYS A 295 -7.09 3.67 -15.56
CA LYS A 295 -7.91 4.81 -15.13
C LYS A 295 -8.29 4.61 -13.67
N ARG A 296 -7.79 5.47 -12.78
CA ARG A 296 -8.15 5.48 -11.36
C ARG A 296 -8.88 6.77 -11.03
N ARG A 297 -9.97 6.64 -10.27
CA ARG A 297 -10.71 7.80 -9.76
C ARG A 297 -10.00 8.32 -8.50
N ARG A 298 -9.69 9.62 -8.49
CA ARG A 298 -9.00 10.34 -7.42
C ARG A 298 -10.04 10.88 -6.44
N VAL A 299 -10.63 9.95 -5.70
CA VAL A 299 -11.46 10.24 -4.54
C VAL A 299 -10.64 10.06 -3.25
N ALA A 300 -11.01 10.80 -2.22
CA ALA A 300 -10.42 10.63 -0.90
C ALA A 300 -10.90 9.29 -0.35
N ASN A 301 -9.97 8.39 -0.08
CA ASN A 301 -10.24 7.09 0.51
C ASN A 301 -9.01 6.64 1.30
N VAL A 302 -9.22 5.84 2.34
CA VAL A 302 -8.15 5.26 3.15
C VAL A 302 -8.04 3.77 2.85
N ASP A 303 -6.80 3.30 2.72
CA ASP A 303 -6.55 1.86 2.62
C ASP A 303 -6.67 1.21 4.01
N ASP A 304 -7.77 0.51 4.26
CA ASP A 304 -8.07 -0.15 5.54
C ASP A 304 -7.05 -1.22 5.94
N ARG A 305 -6.23 -1.71 5.01
CA ARG A 305 -5.17 -2.68 5.29
C ARG A 305 -4.01 -2.06 6.07
N ILE A 306 -3.85 -0.73 6.02
CA ILE A 306 -2.79 -0.02 6.73
C ILE A 306 -3.27 0.26 8.16
N LYS A 307 -2.72 -0.48 9.13
CA LYS A 307 -3.07 -0.35 10.55
C LYS A 307 -2.06 0.48 11.36
N ASP A 308 -0.80 0.48 10.96
CA ASP A 308 0.28 1.18 11.67
C ASP A 308 0.12 2.72 11.56
N PRO A 309 0.01 3.46 12.68
CA PRO A 309 -0.12 4.91 12.68
C PRO A 309 1.04 5.64 11.97
N LEU A 310 2.26 5.11 12.05
CA LEU A 310 3.41 5.73 11.37
C LEU A 310 3.30 5.58 9.85
N MET A 311 2.83 4.43 9.37
CA MET A 311 2.58 4.22 7.93
C MET A 311 1.41 5.06 7.43
N LEU A 312 0.36 5.22 8.23
CA LEU A 312 -0.75 6.11 7.92
C LEU A 312 -0.28 7.58 7.81
N ASP A 313 0.52 8.05 8.77
CA ASP A 313 1.09 9.40 8.74
C ASP A 313 1.99 9.61 7.51
N LYS A 314 2.88 8.65 7.22
CA LYS A 314 3.71 8.67 6.00
C LYS A 314 2.86 8.70 4.74
N ALA A 315 1.82 7.88 4.64
CA ALA A 315 0.91 7.90 3.50
C ALA A 315 0.21 9.26 3.34
N GLY A 316 -0.27 9.85 4.44
CA GLY A 316 -0.82 11.20 4.46
C GLY A 316 0.17 12.23 3.91
N THR A 317 1.44 12.19 4.35
CA THR A 317 2.47 13.10 3.83
C THR A 317 2.75 12.91 2.34
N MET A 318 2.70 11.67 1.82
CA MET A 318 2.87 11.41 0.39
C MET A 318 1.71 12.03 -0.41
N PHE A 319 0.47 11.84 0.01
CA PHE A 319 -0.69 12.44 -0.66
C PHE A 319 -0.68 13.97 -0.57
N ALA A 320 -0.24 14.54 0.55
CA ALA A 320 -0.09 15.99 0.69
C ALA A 320 0.94 16.56 -0.30
N LYS A 321 2.08 15.89 -0.50
CA LYS A 321 3.09 16.26 -1.51
C LYS A 321 2.53 16.22 -2.94
N GLU A 322 1.60 15.31 -3.22
CA GLU A 322 0.86 15.25 -4.50
C GLU A 322 -0.26 16.32 -4.60
N GLY A 323 -0.45 17.15 -3.57
CA GLY A 323 -1.52 18.15 -3.50
C GLY A 323 -2.90 17.57 -3.25
N ARG A 324 -2.99 16.30 -2.86
CA ARG A 324 -4.22 15.55 -2.55
C ARG A 324 -4.59 15.70 -1.06
N TRP A 325 -4.86 16.94 -0.66
CA TRP A 325 -5.10 17.29 0.75
C TRP A 325 -6.33 16.60 1.34
N GLY A 326 -7.42 16.46 0.58
CA GLY A 326 -8.61 15.72 1.04
C GLY A 326 -8.32 14.26 1.39
N THR A 327 -7.42 13.60 0.64
CA THR A 327 -6.95 12.24 0.96
C THR A 327 -5.99 12.27 2.15
N ALA A 328 -5.05 13.22 2.17
CA ALA A 328 -4.06 13.33 3.25
C ALA A 328 -4.71 13.49 4.64
N VAL A 329 -5.74 14.33 4.75
CA VAL A 329 -6.48 14.54 5.99
C VAL A 329 -7.12 13.25 6.49
N LEU A 330 -7.75 12.45 5.62
CA LEU A 330 -8.31 11.15 6.02
C LEU A 330 -7.25 10.21 6.62
N TYR A 331 -6.06 10.16 6.00
CA TYR A 331 -4.96 9.34 6.52
C TYR A 331 -4.46 9.86 7.87
N TRP A 332 -4.34 11.17 8.04
CA TRP A 332 -3.91 11.76 9.31
C TRP A 332 -4.97 11.65 10.41
N GLN A 333 -6.26 11.79 10.11
CA GLN A 333 -7.35 11.51 11.04
C GLN A 333 -7.23 10.09 11.60
N ARG A 334 -7.03 9.11 10.72
CA ARG A 334 -6.86 7.72 11.14
C ARG A 334 -5.55 7.50 11.90
N ALA A 335 -4.45 8.15 11.48
CA ALA A 335 -3.18 8.08 12.20
C ALA A 335 -3.30 8.62 13.63
N VAL A 336 -3.94 9.78 13.81
CA VAL A 336 -4.20 10.41 15.11
C VAL A 336 -5.16 9.56 15.94
N GLY A 337 -6.23 9.02 15.34
CA GLY A 337 -7.15 8.13 16.04
C GLY A 337 -6.47 6.85 16.58
N ARG A 338 -5.42 6.36 15.91
CA ARG A 338 -4.62 5.22 16.38
C ARG A 338 -3.49 5.60 17.34
N ALA A 339 -2.94 6.80 17.21
CA ALA A 339 -1.86 7.30 18.04
C ALA A 339 -2.13 8.75 18.45
N PRO A 340 -3.06 8.98 19.41
CA PRO A 340 -3.52 10.32 19.75
C PRO A 340 -2.43 11.17 20.40
N GLY A 341 -1.34 10.58 20.90
CA GLY A 341 -0.18 11.30 21.45
C GLY A 341 0.80 11.85 20.40
N ASN A 342 0.64 11.52 19.12
CA ASN A 342 1.58 11.92 18.08
C ASN A 342 1.38 13.40 17.68
N VAL A 343 2.10 14.29 18.35
CA VAL A 343 2.09 15.75 18.11
C VAL A 343 2.42 16.09 16.66
N ALA A 344 3.33 15.36 16.01
CA ALA A 344 3.69 15.63 14.61
C ALA A 344 2.53 15.32 13.65
N ALA A 345 1.82 14.20 13.86
CA ALA A 345 0.63 13.85 13.07
C ALA A 345 -0.51 14.86 13.30
N LEU A 346 -0.75 15.27 14.56
CA LEU A 346 -1.74 16.31 14.89
C LEU A 346 -1.45 17.63 14.18
N ARG A 347 -0.19 18.08 14.17
CA ARG A 347 0.21 19.30 13.46
C ARG A 347 -0.04 19.23 11.95
N ARG A 348 0.24 18.09 11.33
CA ARG A 348 -0.02 17.88 9.89
C ARG A 348 -1.50 17.80 9.59
N LEU A 349 -2.28 17.17 10.47
CA LEU A 349 -3.72 17.13 10.38
C LEU A 349 -4.32 18.54 10.44
N ALA A 350 -3.87 19.36 11.39
CA ALA A 350 -4.27 20.76 11.50
C ALA A 350 -3.94 21.57 10.23
N ASP A 351 -2.71 21.46 9.70
CA ASP A 351 -2.33 22.12 8.43
C ASP A 351 -3.22 21.67 7.27
N GLY A 352 -3.56 20.37 7.22
CA GLY A 352 -4.51 19.83 6.27
C GLY A 352 -5.90 20.47 6.36
N TYR A 353 -6.46 20.60 7.57
CA TYR A 353 -7.75 21.28 7.78
C TYR A 353 -7.70 22.75 7.37
N ALA A 354 -6.67 23.48 7.77
CA ALA A 354 -6.51 24.89 7.42
C ALA A 354 -6.49 25.10 5.90
N ARG A 355 -5.76 24.26 5.15
CA ARG A 355 -5.67 24.33 3.68
C ARG A 355 -6.97 23.98 2.96
N LEU A 356 -7.79 23.13 3.58
CA LEU A 356 -9.08 22.72 3.03
C LEU A 356 -10.22 23.69 3.37
N GLY A 357 -9.94 24.73 4.17
CA GLY A 357 -10.93 25.72 4.57
C GLY A 357 -11.72 25.34 5.82
N TYR A 358 -11.12 24.53 6.72
CA TYR A 358 -11.70 24.17 8.02
C TYR A 358 -10.87 24.77 9.17
N PRO A 359 -10.83 26.11 9.32
CA PRO A 359 -9.97 26.80 10.27
C PRO A 359 -10.29 26.48 11.74
N GLU A 360 -11.57 26.38 12.12
CA GLU A 360 -11.97 26.03 13.50
C GLU A 360 -11.46 24.64 13.89
N ARG A 361 -11.60 23.67 12.99
CA ARG A 361 -11.09 22.31 13.18
C ARG A 361 -9.58 22.24 13.24
N SER A 362 -8.91 23.09 12.45
CA SER A 362 -7.46 23.28 12.56
C SER A 362 -7.06 23.80 13.94
N LEU A 363 -7.75 24.81 14.49
CA LEU A 363 -7.47 25.32 15.83
C LEU A 363 -7.62 24.26 16.91
N ASP A 364 -8.72 23.51 16.87
CA ASP A 364 -8.97 22.43 17.81
C ASP A 364 -7.85 21.37 17.77
N THR A 365 -7.45 20.96 16.56
CA THR A 365 -6.37 19.98 16.40
C THR A 365 -5.02 20.53 16.89
N LEU A 366 -4.75 21.83 16.72
CA LEU A 366 -3.56 22.48 17.28
C LEU A 366 -3.60 22.56 18.81
N ASN A 367 -4.76 22.83 19.41
CA ASN A 367 -4.94 22.78 20.87
C ASN A 367 -4.63 21.38 21.41
N GLN A 368 -5.14 20.32 20.77
CA GLN A 368 -4.81 18.95 21.16
C GLN A 368 -3.30 18.68 21.06
N ALA A 369 -2.63 19.18 20.02
CA ALA A 369 -1.17 19.07 19.87
C ALA A 369 -0.43 19.84 20.97
N TYR A 370 -0.94 20.99 21.40
CA TYR A 370 -0.40 21.85 22.44
C TYR A 370 -0.46 21.20 23.83
N GLU A 371 -1.59 20.57 24.14
CA GLU A 371 -1.80 19.84 25.40
C GLU A 371 -0.87 18.64 25.51
N LYS A 372 -0.56 17.98 24.38
CA LYS A 372 0.23 16.74 24.33
C LYS A 372 1.73 16.96 24.17
N THR A 373 2.19 18.15 23.80
CA THR A 373 3.62 18.43 23.66
C THR A 373 4.26 18.75 25.01
N LEU A 374 5.41 18.12 25.27
CA LEU A 374 6.27 18.43 26.42
C LEU A 374 7.41 19.39 26.05
N ASP A 375 7.71 19.56 24.76
CA ASP A 375 8.77 20.45 24.28
C ASP A 375 8.33 21.93 24.33
N PRO A 376 8.98 22.79 25.12
CA PRO A 376 8.65 24.21 25.22
C PRO A 376 8.75 24.96 23.89
N LYS A 377 9.72 24.60 23.04
CA LYS A 377 9.91 25.27 21.74
C LYS A 377 8.77 24.95 20.78
N THR A 378 8.36 23.68 20.73
CA THR A 378 7.18 23.27 19.98
C THR A 378 5.93 23.94 20.53
N ARG A 379 5.80 24.06 21.85
CA ARG A 379 4.68 24.74 22.51
C ARG A 379 4.53 26.20 22.07
N GLN A 380 5.61 26.98 22.14
CA GLN A 380 5.64 28.38 21.66
C GLN A 380 5.32 28.49 20.17
N THR A 381 5.78 27.54 19.36
CA THR A 381 5.47 27.50 17.92
C THR A 381 3.98 27.30 17.67
N LEU A 382 3.33 26.40 18.44
CA LEU A 382 1.90 26.12 18.32
C LEU A 382 1.05 27.32 18.75
N GLU A 383 1.41 28.02 19.84
CA GLU A 383 0.73 29.24 20.28
C GLU A 383 0.72 30.29 19.17
N LYS A 384 1.89 30.55 18.55
CA LYS A 384 1.99 31.50 17.44
C LYS A 384 1.14 31.08 16.24
N GLN A 385 1.09 29.78 15.92
CA GLN A 385 0.28 29.26 14.82
C GLN A 385 -1.22 29.44 15.08
N MET A 386 -1.66 29.14 16.30
CA MET A 386 -3.05 29.31 16.72
C MET A 386 -3.46 30.77 16.72
N GLU A 387 -2.62 31.66 17.23
CA GLU A 387 -2.88 33.10 17.26
C GLU A 387 -3.05 33.67 15.84
N LEU A 388 -2.14 33.33 14.93
CA LEU A 388 -2.24 33.72 13.53
C LEU A 388 -3.55 33.23 12.89
N LEU A 389 -3.99 32.02 13.23
CA LEU A 389 -5.18 31.43 12.65
C LEU A 389 -6.47 32.04 13.23
N ARG A 390 -6.48 32.40 14.51
CA ARG A 390 -7.56 33.19 15.16
C ARG A 390 -7.69 34.58 14.54
N GLN A 391 -6.57 35.27 14.29
CA GLN A 391 -6.58 36.57 13.63
C GLN A 391 -7.17 36.49 12.22
N LYS A 392 -6.82 35.45 11.45
CA LYS A 392 -7.42 35.22 10.12
C LYS A 392 -8.90 34.93 10.17
N LEU A 393 -9.36 34.16 11.16
CA LEU A 393 -10.79 33.91 11.38
C LEU A 393 -11.55 35.21 11.65
N ALA A 394 -11.03 36.06 12.54
CA ALA A 394 -11.64 37.35 12.89
C ALA A 394 -11.69 38.35 11.71
N GLN A 395 -10.85 38.19 10.69
CA GLN A 395 -10.87 39.03 9.48
C GLN A 395 -11.89 38.56 8.43
N HIS A 396 -12.37 37.32 8.54
CA HIS A 396 -13.26 36.68 7.56
C HIS A 396 -14.68 36.42 8.10
N SER A 397 -14.88 36.56 9.42
CA SER A 397 -16.19 36.69 10.08
C SER A 397 -16.73 38.10 9.91
#